data_AF-A0A969BVT5-F1
#
_entry.id   AF-A0A969BVT5-F1
#
_cell.length_a   1.000
_cell.length_b   1.000
_cell.length_c   1.000
_cell.angle_alpha   90.00
_cell.angle_beta   90.00
_cell.angle_gamma   90.00
#
_symmetry.space_group_name_H-M   'P 1'
#
loop_
_entity.id
_entity.type
_entity.pdbx_description
1 polymer ?
#
loop_
_entity_poly.entity_id
_entity_poly.type
_entity_poly.pdbx_seq_one_letter_code
_entity_poly.pdbx_strand_id
1 'polypeptide(L)'
;MVILATSGNISANGVQAKSPRQVQHRYKYYQLGTFSGAAIESAAYSINNAGQIVGISSASPPKPNHAFLWQNGQFTDLGAFADGALSSAFDINSNGEIAGYSHVSASSSTTHAFLWKTA
;
A
#
# COMPACT_ATOMS: atom_id res chain seq x y z
N MET A 1 -36.54 2.50 -5.50
CA MET A 1 -37.18 1.35 -6.15
C MET A 1 -36.27 0.15 -5.97
N VAL A 2 -36.64 -0.72 -5.04
CA VAL A 2 -35.93 -1.95 -4.71
C VAL A 2 -36.40 -3.02 -5.70
N ILE A 3 -35.49 -3.72 -6.37
CA ILE A 3 -35.81 -5.01 -6.99
C ILE A 3 -34.83 -6.03 -6.44
N LEU A 4 -35.35 -6.84 -5.51
CA LEU A 4 -34.77 -8.08 -5.05
C LEU A 4 -34.76 -9.06 -6.24
N ALA A 5 -33.58 -9.46 -6.71
CA ALA A 5 -33.49 -10.60 -7.62
C ALA A 5 -33.52 -11.88 -6.79
N THR A 6 -34.68 -12.52 -6.74
CA THR A 6 -34.85 -13.86 -6.23
C THR A 6 -33.98 -14.83 -7.03
N SER A 7 -33.36 -15.78 -6.33
CA SER A 7 -32.62 -16.89 -6.91
C SER A 7 -33.58 -17.79 -7.72
N GLY A 8 -33.74 -17.48 -9.00
CA GLY A 8 -34.52 -18.27 -9.95
C GLY A 8 -33.60 -18.93 -10.97
N ASN A 9 -33.50 -20.26 -10.90
CA ASN A 9 -32.88 -21.06 -11.95
C ASN A 9 -33.68 -20.94 -13.24
N ILE A 10 -33.08 -20.39 -14.30
CA ILE A 10 -33.59 -20.49 -15.68
C ILE A 10 -32.87 -21.66 -16.37
N SER A 11 -33.59 -22.76 -16.56
CA SER A 11 -33.15 -23.93 -17.33
C SER A 11 -33.62 -23.80 -18.78
N ALA A 12 -32.71 -23.52 -19.71
CA ALA A 12 -32.90 -23.79 -21.13
C ALA A 12 -31.97 -24.94 -21.54
N ASN A 13 -32.56 -26.01 -22.09
CA ASN A 13 -31.87 -27.12 -22.78
C ASN A 13 -30.87 -27.98 -21.99
N GLY A 14 -31.27 -28.53 -20.83
CA GLY A 14 -30.72 -29.78 -20.29
C GLY A 14 -29.23 -29.81 -19.89
N VAL A 15 -28.49 -28.73 -20.14
CA VAL A 15 -27.14 -28.51 -19.64
C VAL A 15 -27.28 -27.58 -18.46
N GLN A 16 -27.32 -28.12 -17.24
CA GLN A 16 -26.98 -27.32 -16.07
C GLN A 16 -25.57 -26.81 -16.31
N ALA A 17 -25.43 -25.51 -16.62
CA ALA A 17 -24.16 -24.85 -16.49
C ALA A 17 -23.72 -25.11 -15.05
N LYS A 18 -22.64 -25.89 -14.88
CA LYS A 18 -22.01 -26.01 -13.56
C LYS A 18 -21.77 -24.59 -13.09
N SER A 19 -22.34 -24.22 -11.95
CA SER A 19 -22.04 -22.95 -11.30
C SER A 19 -20.53 -22.77 -11.34
N PRO A 20 -20.00 -21.60 -11.78
CA PRO A 20 -18.57 -21.40 -11.89
C PRO A 20 -17.93 -21.85 -10.57
N ARG A 21 -16.89 -22.69 -10.66
CA ARG A 21 -16.12 -23.08 -9.47
C ARG A 21 -15.73 -21.77 -8.77
N GLN A 22 -16.31 -21.51 -7.62
CA GLN A 22 -15.80 -20.52 -6.68
C GLN A 22 -14.45 -21.05 -6.25
N VAL A 23 -13.39 -20.66 -6.95
CA VAL A 23 -12.03 -20.94 -6.49
C VAL A 23 -11.91 -20.22 -5.16
N GLN A 24 -11.92 -20.97 -4.05
CA GLN A 24 -11.58 -20.38 -2.77
C GLN A 24 -10.14 -19.90 -2.87
N HIS A 25 -9.97 -18.58 -2.95
CA HIS A 25 -8.66 -17.98 -2.81
C HIS A 25 -8.17 -18.29 -1.39
N ARG A 26 -7.12 -19.10 -1.29
CA ARG A 26 -6.47 -19.42 0.00
C ARG A 26 -5.89 -18.16 0.67
N TYR A 27 -5.74 -17.09 -0.09
CA TYR A 27 -5.20 -15.81 0.35
C TYR A 27 -6.27 -14.73 0.20
N LYS A 28 -6.33 -13.85 1.22
CA LYS A 28 -7.13 -12.63 1.18
C LYS A 28 -6.23 -11.49 0.72
N TYR A 29 -6.72 -10.71 -0.24
CA TYR A 29 -6.10 -9.46 -0.63
C TYR A 29 -6.46 -8.38 0.41
N TYR A 30 -5.45 -7.64 0.88
CA TYR A 30 -5.62 -6.51 1.79
C TYR A 30 -5.09 -5.24 1.12
N GLN A 31 -5.99 -4.34 0.75
CA GLN A 31 -5.60 -3.03 0.24
C GLN A 31 -5.23 -2.12 1.41
N LEU A 32 -3.98 -1.65 1.43
CA LEU A 32 -3.48 -0.79 2.50
C LEU A 32 -3.93 0.68 2.35
N GLY A 33 -4.36 1.06 1.15
CA GLY A 33 -4.67 2.45 0.78
C GLY A 33 -3.46 3.17 0.21
N THR A 34 -3.59 4.48 0.00
CA THR A 34 -2.53 5.37 -0.50
C THR A 34 -2.50 6.66 0.31
N PHE A 35 -1.39 7.40 0.29
CA PHE A 35 -1.31 8.70 0.95
C PHE A 35 -2.47 9.63 0.48
N SER A 36 -3.22 10.15 1.45
CA SER A 36 -4.42 11.00 1.28
C SER A 36 -5.52 10.47 0.35
N GLY A 37 -5.52 9.18 -0.03
CA GLY A 37 -6.43 8.62 -1.03
C GLY A 37 -6.26 9.20 -2.45
N ALA A 38 -5.20 10.01 -2.67
CA ALA A 38 -4.91 10.70 -3.92
C ALA A 38 -3.58 10.26 -4.55
N ALA A 39 -2.81 9.45 -3.82
CA ALA A 39 -1.61 8.84 -4.35
C ALA A 39 -1.97 7.85 -5.46
N ILE A 40 -1.27 7.97 -6.59
CA ILE A 40 -1.57 7.25 -7.83
C ILE A 40 -0.89 5.87 -7.89
N GLU A 41 0.07 5.63 -6.99
CA GLU A 41 0.78 4.37 -6.88
C GLU A 41 1.33 4.19 -5.45
N SER A 42 1.46 2.93 -5.00
CA SER A 42 2.14 2.58 -3.75
C SER A 42 2.71 1.17 -3.84
N ALA A 43 3.88 0.95 -3.26
CA ALA A 43 4.49 -0.37 -3.15
C ALA A 43 4.94 -0.64 -1.72
N ALA A 44 4.57 -1.81 -1.19
CA ALA A 44 5.07 -2.32 0.09
C ALA A 44 6.37 -3.11 -0.14
N TYR A 45 7.40 -2.83 0.65
CA TYR A 45 8.72 -3.44 0.51
C TYR A 45 9.09 -4.37 1.67
N SER A 46 8.69 -4.06 2.90
CA SER A 46 8.97 -4.91 4.06
C SER A 46 7.83 -4.88 5.06
N ILE A 47 7.72 -5.95 5.85
CA ILE A 47 6.75 -6.12 6.94
C ILE A 47 7.43 -6.80 8.13
N ASN A 48 7.22 -6.30 9.34
CA ASN A 48 7.73 -6.94 10.56
C ASN A 48 6.66 -7.79 11.28
N ASN A 49 7.07 -8.49 12.34
CA ASN A 49 6.20 -9.37 13.14
C ASN A 49 5.04 -8.64 13.84
N ALA A 50 5.11 -7.32 13.98
CA ALA A 50 4.02 -6.51 14.54
C ALA A 50 2.98 -6.11 13.47
N GLY A 51 3.17 -6.55 12.21
CA GLY A 51 2.29 -6.20 11.09
C GLY A 51 2.50 -4.78 10.58
N GLN A 52 3.62 -4.13 10.94
CA GLN A 52 3.99 -2.83 10.41
C GLN A 52 4.60 -3.02 9.02
N ILE A 53 4.10 -2.26 8.04
CA ILE A 53 4.51 -2.37 6.64
C ILE A 53 5.16 -1.06 6.23
N VAL A 54 6.30 -1.14 5.53
CA VAL A 54 6.99 0.03 4.99
C VAL A 54 7.13 -0.06 3.48
N GLY A 55 7.32 1.08 2.84
CA GLY A 55 7.52 1.14 1.40
C GLY A 55 7.53 2.56 0.88
N ILE A 56 7.04 2.73 -0.34
CA ILE A 56 6.91 4.02 -1.04
C ILE A 56 5.46 4.28 -1.45
N SER A 57 5.01 5.53 -1.35
CA SER A 57 3.75 5.98 -1.91
C SER A 57 3.98 7.20 -2.79
N SER A 58 3.46 7.14 -4.02
CA SER A 58 3.53 8.23 -4.98
C SER A 58 2.42 9.21 -4.72
N ALA A 59 2.73 10.38 -4.18
CA ALA A 59 1.74 11.43 -4.00
C ALA A 59 1.27 11.99 -5.37
N SER A 60 0.05 12.55 -5.42
CA SER A 60 -0.44 13.18 -6.65
C SER A 60 0.47 14.36 -7.02
N PRO A 61 0.89 14.50 -8.29
CA PRO A 61 1.67 15.66 -8.73
C PRO A 61 1.02 16.98 -8.29
N PRO A 62 1.78 17.96 -7.78
CA PRO A 62 3.24 18.07 -7.85
C PRO A 62 4.01 17.43 -6.68
N LYS A 63 3.35 16.66 -5.81
CA LYS A 63 4.01 16.13 -4.61
C LYS A 63 4.95 14.96 -4.95
N PRO A 64 6.17 14.94 -4.39
CA PRO A 64 7.12 13.84 -4.58
C PRO A 64 6.64 12.56 -3.88
N ASN A 65 7.24 11.43 -4.25
CA ASN A 65 6.99 10.14 -3.61
C ASN A 65 7.70 10.10 -2.25
N HIS A 66 7.01 9.63 -1.22
CA HIS A 66 7.59 9.51 0.12
C HIS A 66 7.56 8.08 0.64
N ALA A 67 8.53 7.79 1.51
CA ALA A 67 8.52 6.63 2.38
C ALA A 67 7.29 6.66 3.30
N PHE A 68 6.71 5.49 3.55
CA PHE A 68 5.58 5.38 4.47
C PHE A 68 5.76 4.27 5.51
N LEU A 69 5.01 4.40 6.60
CA LEU A 69 4.73 3.35 7.57
C LEU A 69 3.22 3.11 7.62
N TRP A 70 2.79 1.88 7.36
CA TRP A 70 1.42 1.45 7.58
C TRP A 70 1.33 0.59 8.84
N GLN A 71 0.36 0.90 9.70
CA GLN A 71 0.09 0.14 10.91
C GLN A 71 -1.38 0.26 11.31
N ASN A 72 -2.06 -0.87 11.54
CA ASN A 72 -3.43 -0.91 12.06
C ASN A 72 -4.43 -0.04 11.27
N GLY A 73 -4.33 -0.05 9.94
CA GLY A 73 -5.20 0.74 9.06
C GLY A 73 -4.80 2.21 8.91
N GLN A 74 -3.71 2.65 9.53
CA GLN A 74 -3.20 4.01 9.42
C GLN A 74 -1.97 4.04 8.50
N PHE A 75 -1.97 4.99 7.56
CA PHE A 75 -0.89 5.22 6.61
C PHE A 75 -0.16 6.51 7.02
N THR A 76 1.07 6.37 7.51
CA THR A 76 1.89 7.48 8.02
C THR A 76 2.94 7.85 6.98
N ASP A 77 2.97 9.11 6.57
CA ASP A 77 4.05 9.65 5.76
C ASP A 77 5.28 9.87 6.65
N LEU A 78 6.41 9.26 6.27
CA LEU A 78 7.69 9.42 6.98
C LEU A 78 8.48 10.64 6.48
N GLY A 79 7.98 11.29 5.43
CA GLY A 79 8.59 12.45 4.80
C GLY A 79 9.91 12.13 4.12
N ALA A 80 10.65 13.19 3.84
CA ALA A 80 11.99 13.15 3.29
C ALA A 80 12.91 14.03 4.14
N PHE A 81 14.22 13.95 3.91
CA PHE A 81 15.20 14.78 4.61
C PHE A 81 15.01 16.27 4.32
N ALA A 82 14.75 16.62 3.06
CA ALA A 82 14.46 17.97 2.64
C ALA A 82 13.00 18.10 2.18
N ASP A 83 12.39 19.25 2.46
CA ASP A 83 11.04 19.55 2.03
C ASP A 83 10.92 19.45 0.50
N GLY A 84 9.91 18.73 0.04
CA GLY A 84 9.68 18.50 -1.40
C GLY A 84 10.66 17.51 -2.06
N ALA A 85 11.51 16.85 -1.28
CA ALA A 85 12.37 15.77 -1.77
C ALA A 85 11.67 14.41 -1.71
N LEU A 86 12.18 13.41 -2.42
CA LEU A 86 11.64 12.05 -2.38
C LEU A 86 12.38 11.16 -1.37
N SER A 87 11.71 10.10 -0.95
CA SER A 87 12.27 9.09 -0.04
C SER A 87 11.66 7.71 -0.29
N SER A 88 12.35 6.68 0.20
CA SER A 88 11.89 5.30 0.14
C SER A 88 12.39 4.52 1.36
N ALA A 89 11.51 3.74 1.98
CA ALA A 89 11.82 2.84 3.09
C ALA A 89 11.84 1.39 2.59
N PHE A 90 12.97 0.69 2.74
CA PHE A 90 13.16 -0.66 2.20
C PHE A 90 13.03 -1.75 3.24
N ASP A 91 13.34 -1.46 4.50
CA ASP A 91 13.30 -2.48 5.55
C ASP A 91 12.81 -1.92 6.88
N ILE A 92 12.24 -2.81 7.70
CA ILE A 92 11.78 -2.53 9.04
C ILE A 92 12.09 -3.72 9.95
N ASN A 93 12.72 -3.48 11.09
CA ASN A 93 13.00 -4.53 12.07
C ASN A 93 11.87 -4.66 13.12
N SER A 94 12.01 -5.62 14.04
CA SER A 94 11.02 -5.87 15.11
C SER A 94 10.91 -4.74 16.14
N ASN A 95 11.88 -3.83 16.19
CA ASN A 95 11.85 -2.65 17.06
C ASN A 95 11.13 -1.46 16.39
N GLY A 96 10.66 -1.63 15.14
CA GLY A 96 10.03 -0.56 14.37
C GLY A 96 11.04 0.44 13.79
N GLU A 97 12.33 0.09 13.74
CA GLU A 97 13.35 0.91 13.10
C GLU A 97 13.35 0.64 11.60
N ILE A 98 13.35 1.71 10.80
CA ILE A 98 13.10 1.66 9.36
C ILE A 98 14.34 2.16 8.63
N ALA A 99 14.87 1.35 7.70
CA ALA A 99 16.03 1.70 6.90
C ALA A 99 15.63 2.05 5.46
N GLY A 100 16.29 3.05 4.88
CA GLY A 100 16.03 3.48 3.51
C GLY A 100 16.94 4.61 3.04
N TYR A 101 16.48 5.38 2.05
CA TYR A 101 17.16 6.60 1.61
C TYR A 101 16.22 7.78 1.50
N SER A 102 16.80 8.97 1.48
CA SER A 102 16.12 10.19 1.06
C SER A 102 17.04 11.05 0.22
N HIS A 103 16.44 11.80 -0.71
CA HIS A 103 17.12 12.87 -1.41
C HIS A 103 17.49 13.98 -0.43
N VAL A 104 18.72 14.49 -0.55
CA VAL A 104 19.22 15.56 0.34
C VAL A 104 18.66 16.94 -0.02
N SER A 105 18.02 17.07 -1.18
CA SER A 105 17.37 18.28 -1.68
C SER A 105 16.31 17.91 -2.73
N ALA A 106 15.25 18.72 -2.86
CA ALA A 106 14.19 18.54 -3.85
C ALA A 106 14.68 18.68 -5.31
N SER A 107 15.76 19.42 -5.55
CA SER A 107 16.28 19.71 -6.90
C SER A 107 17.47 18.82 -7.30
N SER A 108 17.84 17.86 -6.47
CA SER A 108 19.00 16.98 -6.69
C SER A 108 18.58 15.52 -6.65
N SER A 109 19.33 14.67 -7.35
CA SER A 109 19.25 13.21 -7.23
C SER A 109 20.21 12.62 -6.20
N THR A 110 20.99 13.46 -5.49
CA THR A 110 21.87 13.01 -4.43
C THR A 110 21.06 12.43 -3.28
N THR A 111 21.35 11.20 -2.90
CA THR A 111 20.67 10.49 -1.81
C THR A 111 21.62 10.15 -0.68
N HIS A 112 21.11 10.19 0.55
CA HIS A 112 21.78 9.63 1.73
C HIS A 112 20.93 8.49 2.31
N ALA A 113 21.60 7.53 2.94
CA ALA A 113 20.93 6.51 3.74
C ALA A 113 20.33 7.15 5.00
N PHE A 114 19.14 6.71 5.40
CA PHE A 114 18.45 7.16 6.60
C PHE A 114 17.94 5.98 7.42
N LEU A 115 17.92 6.20 8.73
CA LEU A 115 17.25 5.36 9.71
C LEU A 115 16.13 6.19 10.35
N TRP A 116 14.88 5.83 10.11
CA TRP A 116 13.74 6.38 10.84
C TRP A 116 13.51 5.56 12.09
N LYS A 117 13.32 6.26 13.21
CA LYS A 117 12.96 5.69 14.51
C LYS A 117 12.01 6.65 15.21
N THR A 118 11.09 6.11 16.00
CA THR A 118 10.28 6.92 16.91
C THR A 118 11.18 7.60 17.94
N ALA A 119 10.93 8.88 18.22
CA ALA A 119 11.63 9.65 19.25
C ALA A 119 11.22 9.21 20.66
#